data_AF-A0A562RTD2-F1
#
_entry.id   AF-A0A562RTD2-F1
#
_cell.length_a   1.000
_cell.length_b   1.000
_cell.length_c   1.000
_cell.angle_alpha   90.00
_cell.angle_beta   90.00
_cell.angle_gamma   90.00
#
_symmetry.space_group_name_H-M   'P 1'
#
loop_
_entity.id
_entity.type
_entity.pdbx_description
1 polymer ?
#
loop_
_entity_poly.entity_id
_entity_poly.type
_entity_poly.pdbx_seq_one_letter_code
_entity_poly.pdbx_strand_id
1 'polypeptide(L)'
;MSVKKIAIFTVGYYGRATYRALIKKNDIIVTGFYDNNPNLWGTTKFDLPIWNPKKISEHDFDTIAVPGRVQKEITEQLLSMGIKHEKIWHVAKNEIRPDKTALDSRTQLLKELFIPLINFLNKSNIPYWAMYSCLLAIIRGDEPASFADFDIFYDSKFTKLINDFFVIHYIKKDPENSVIYKYDNNNSNIEIINLIKGNQKNKIHEPAIISLMPVDQSEKHLYSKYNLDKKIPLFFFTTKNYKKYFGLDISIPHQSEILLEFLYGKDWKTPHNYWDGKHNMTF
;
A
#
# COMPACT_ATOMS: atom_id res chain seq x y z
N MET A 1 0.64 -33.51 -13.95
CA MET A 1 1.54 -32.38 -13.61
C MET A 1 1.86 -32.49 -12.13
N SER A 2 3.13 -32.39 -11.74
CA SER A 2 3.53 -32.43 -10.32
C SER A 2 3.09 -31.14 -9.62
N VAL A 3 2.45 -31.27 -8.45
CA VAL A 3 2.04 -30.12 -7.65
C VAL A 3 3.25 -29.46 -7.01
N LYS A 4 3.42 -28.15 -7.20
CA LYS A 4 4.54 -27.36 -6.68
C LYS A 4 4.20 -26.71 -5.34
N LYS A 5 5.06 -26.90 -4.33
CA LYS A 5 4.95 -26.27 -3.01
C LYS A 5 5.70 -24.95 -2.98
N ILE A 6 4.98 -23.86 -2.70
CA ILE A 6 5.54 -22.51 -2.65
C ILE A 6 5.36 -21.90 -1.27
N ALA A 7 6.44 -21.43 -0.65
CA ALA A 7 6.39 -20.53 0.49
C ALA A 7 6.46 -19.07 0.03
N ILE A 8 5.94 -18.12 0.81
CA ILE A 8 5.98 -16.68 0.46
C ILE A 8 6.73 -15.91 1.55
N PHE A 9 7.71 -15.09 1.17
CA PHE A 9 8.47 -14.25 2.11
C PHE A 9 7.88 -12.84 2.19
N THR A 10 7.12 -12.59 3.27
CA THR A 10 6.37 -11.41 3.73
C THR A 10 4.88 -11.68 3.85
N VAL A 11 4.23 -11.13 4.88
CA VAL A 11 2.76 -11.09 5.00
C VAL A 11 2.15 -9.73 4.65
N GLY A 12 2.99 -8.79 4.20
CA GLY A 12 2.59 -7.47 3.73
C GLY A 12 1.73 -7.53 2.46
N TYR A 13 1.36 -6.37 1.92
CA TYR A 13 0.51 -6.26 0.73
C TYR A 13 0.98 -7.17 -0.43
N TYR A 14 2.27 -7.13 -0.75
CA TYR A 14 2.85 -7.91 -1.85
C TYR A 14 2.81 -9.42 -1.61
N GLY A 15 3.00 -9.88 -0.37
CA GLY A 15 2.88 -11.29 0.00
C GLY A 15 1.46 -11.80 -0.12
N ARG A 16 0.48 -11.00 0.32
CA ARG A 16 -0.95 -11.33 0.17
C ARG A 16 -1.40 -11.30 -1.29
N ALA A 17 -0.92 -10.35 -2.09
CA ALA A 17 -1.19 -10.31 -3.53
C ALA A 17 -0.60 -11.54 -4.24
N THR A 18 0.62 -11.94 -3.88
CA THR A 18 1.27 -13.17 -4.35
C THR A 18 0.43 -14.40 -4.01
N TYR A 19 -0.01 -14.54 -2.77
CA TYR A 19 -0.91 -15.62 -2.35
C TYR A 19 -2.14 -15.72 -3.24
N ARG A 20 -2.84 -14.59 -3.47
CA ARG A 20 -4.05 -14.54 -4.30
C ARG A 20 -3.80 -14.91 -5.77
N ALA A 21 -2.63 -14.56 -6.30
CA ALA A 21 -2.25 -14.95 -7.65
C ALA A 21 -1.96 -16.46 -7.74
N LEU A 22 -1.37 -17.04 -6.70
CA LEU A 22 -0.98 -18.45 -6.65
C LEU A 22 -2.15 -19.41 -6.43
N ILE A 23 -3.10 -19.08 -5.55
CA ILE A 23 -4.23 -19.99 -5.25
C ILE A 23 -5.19 -20.20 -6.43
N LYS A 24 -5.05 -19.42 -7.51
CA LYS A 24 -5.82 -19.57 -8.76
C LYS A 24 -5.22 -20.64 -9.68
N LYS A 25 -4.04 -21.17 -9.35
CA LYS A 25 -3.30 -22.15 -10.15
C LYS A 25 -3.51 -23.55 -9.55
N ASN A 26 -4.01 -24.48 -10.35
CA ASN A 26 -4.37 -25.83 -9.89
C ASN A 26 -3.14 -26.72 -9.56
N ASP A 27 -1.96 -26.32 -10.00
CA ASP A 27 -0.70 -27.03 -9.84
C ASP A 27 0.19 -26.47 -8.72
N ILE A 28 -0.34 -25.57 -7.87
CA ILE A 28 0.40 -24.92 -6.80
C ILE A 28 -0.29 -25.09 -5.45
N ILE A 29 0.51 -25.39 -4.42
CA ILE A 29 0.13 -25.33 -3.02
C ILE A 29 0.98 -24.26 -2.34
N VAL A 30 0.33 -23.27 -1.72
CA VAL A 30 1.03 -22.33 -0.83
C VAL A 30 1.15 -22.96 0.55
N THR A 31 2.38 -23.16 1.03
CA THR A 31 2.63 -23.90 2.28
C THR A 31 2.62 -23.01 3.52
N GLY A 32 2.97 -21.73 3.38
CA GLY A 32 3.04 -20.79 4.49
C GLY A 32 3.71 -19.49 4.12
N PHE A 33 3.82 -18.61 5.12
CA PHE A 33 4.51 -17.33 5.02
C PHE A 33 5.75 -17.31 5.92
N TYR A 34 6.75 -16.54 5.52
CA TYR A 34 7.84 -16.09 6.37
C TYR A 34 7.75 -14.58 6.56
N ASP A 35 8.08 -14.06 7.73
CA ASP A 35 8.17 -12.61 7.94
C ASP A 35 9.27 -12.30 8.96
N ASN A 36 9.95 -11.16 8.84
CA ASN A 36 11.02 -10.79 9.77
C ASN A 36 10.47 -10.22 11.08
N ASN A 37 9.18 -9.87 11.16
CA ASN A 37 8.56 -9.37 12.38
C ASN A 37 8.27 -10.50 13.39
N PRO A 38 8.93 -10.54 14.56
CA PRO A 38 8.77 -11.60 15.55
C PRO A 38 7.36 -11.69 16.13
N ASN A 39 6.60 -10.59 16.14
CA ASN A 39 5.24 -10.55 16.66
C ASN A 39 4.25 -11.37 15.82
N LEU A 40 4.65 -11.77 14.60
CA LEU A 40 3.81 -12.55 13.70
C LEU A 40 4.13 -14.06 13.75
N TRP A 41 5.26 -14.46 14.31
CA TRP A 41 5.68 -15.86 14.29
C TRP A 41 4.75 -16.74 15.11
N GLY A 42 4.36 -17.89 14.53
CA GLY A 42 3.42 -18.82 15.14
C GLY A 42 1.94 -18.41 14.99
N THR A 43 1.67 -17.22 14.44
CA THR A 43 0.32 -16.82 14.06
C THR A 43 -0.03 -17.32 12.65
N THR A 44 -1.22 -16.97 12.16
CA THR A 44 -1.67 -17.37 10.82
C THR A 44 -2.16 -16.21 9.97
N LYS A 45 -2.02 -16.34 8.65
CA LYS A 45 -2.69 -15.50 7.65
C LYS A 45 -3.31 -16.39 6.58
N PHE A 46 -4.60 -16.18 6.30
CA PHE A 46 -5.38 -17.02 5.37
C PHE A 46 -5.37 -18.51 5.75
N ASP A 47 -5.36 -18.79 7.05
CA ASP A 47 -5.24 -20.13 7.64
C ASP A 47 -3.91 -20.85 7.33
N LEU A 48 -2.91 -20.10 6.86
CA LEU A 48 -1.55 -20.58 6.67
C LEU A 48 -0.64 -20.05 7.79
N PRO A 49 0.32 -20.85 8.25
CA PRO A 49 1.24 -20.45 9.31
C PRO A 49 2.18 -19.33 8.84
N ILE A 50 2.57 -18.48 9.79
CA ILE A 50 3.64 -17.49 9.62
C ILE A 50 4.84 -17.97 10.45
N TRP A 51 5.93 -18.25 9.75
CA TRP A 51 7.13 -18.84 10.32
C TRP A 51 8.24 -17.81 10.55
N ASN A 52 9.09 -18.13 11.52
CA ASN A 52 10.37 -17.46 11.70
C ASN A 52 11.33 -17.88 10.55
N PRO A 53 11.89 -16.93 9.78
CA PRO A 53 12.86 -17.22 8.71
C PRO A 53 14.06 -18.06 9.17
N LYS A 54 14.48 -17.95 10.43
CA LYS A 54 15.59 -18.75 10.98
C LYS A 54 15.30 -20.25 11.03
N LYS A 55 14.03 -20.66 10.93
CA LYS A 55 13.57 -22.06 10.90
C LYS A 55 13.24 -22.54 9.49
N ILE A 56 13.72 -21.86 8.46
CA ILE A 56 13.36 -22.15 7.08
C ILE A 56 13.72 -23.58 6.64
N SER A 57 14.79 -24.16 7.18
CA SER A 57 15.22 -25.53 6.92
C SER A 57 14.29 -26.61 7.49
N GLU A 58 13.40 -26.25 8.43
CA GLU A 58 12.44 -27.18 9.06
C GLU A 58 11.19 -27.41 8.19
N HIS A 59 10.98 -26.62 7.13
CA HIS A 59 9.75 -26.66 6.34
C HIS A 59 10.01 -27.10 4.90
N ASP A 60 9.06 -27.86 4.35
CA ASP A 60 9.15 -28.41 3.00
C ASP A 60 8.54 -27.45 1.96
N PHE A 61 9.35 -27.06 0.97
CA PHE A 61 8.94 -26.26 -0.19
C PHE A 61 9.92 -26.44 -1.36
N ASP A 62 9.38 -26.30 -2.57
CA ASP A 62 10.16 -26.33 -3.81
C ASP A 62 10.75 -24.96 -4.13
N THR A 63 10.01 -23.89 -3.83
CA THR A 63 10.39 -22.51 -4.13
C THR A 63 9.87 -21.55 -3.06
N ILE A 64 10.63 -20.50 -2.80
CA ILE A 64 10.20 -19.36 -2.00
C ILE A 64 9.98 -18.14 -2.89
N ALA A 65 8.75 -17.65 -2.90
CA ALA A 65 8.35 -16.44 -3.59
C ALA A 65 8.76 -15.22 -2.77
N VAL A 66 9.51 -14.29 -3.37
CA VAL A 66 10.01 -13.07 -2.74
C VAL A 66 9.44 -11.86 -3.51
N PRO A 67 8.27 -11.35 -3.10
CA PRO A 67 7.64 -10.20 -3.75
C PRO A 67 8.00 -8.87 -3.06
N GLY A 68 7.68 -7.74 -3.70
CA GLY A 68 7.74 -6.41 -3.07
C GLY A 68 9.06 -5.67 -3.22
N ARG A 69 9.31 -4.68 -2.35
CA ARG A 69 10.39 -3.68 -2.53
C ARG A 69 11.76 -4.10 -2.01
N VAL A 70 11.79 -5.05 -1.08
CA VAL A 70 13.02 -5.48 -0.36
C VAL A 70 13.49 -6.86 -0.83
N GLN A 71 13.30 -7.16 -2.13
CA GLN A 71 13.65 -8.48 -2.68
C GLN A 71 15.13 -8.77 -2.55
N LYS A 72 15.99 -7.76 -2.71
CA LYS A 72 17.43 -7.91 -2.62
C LYS A 72 17.85 -8.33 -1.22
N GLU A 73 17.39 -7.61 -0.20
CA GLU A 73 17.71 -7.86 1.20
C GLU A 73 17.19 -9.24 1.65
N ILE A 74 15.96 -9.59 1.25
CA ILE A 74 15.40 -10.91 1.53
C ILE A 74 16.20 -12.02 0.82
N THR A 75 16.63 -11.79 -0.42
CA THR A 75 17.43 -12.77 -1.18
C THR A 75 18.77 -13.00 -0.52
N GLU A 76 19.47 -11.93 -0.14
CA GLU A 76 20.75 -12.01 0.58
C GLU A 76 20.57 -12.75 1.92
N GLN A 77 19.50 -12.46 2.66
CA GLN A 77 19.13 -13.18 3.87
C GLN A 77 18.95 -14.69 3.60
N LEU A 78 18.14 -15.06 2.60
CA LEU A 78 17.87 -16.45 2.26
C LEU A 78 19.12 -17.22 1.82
N LEU A 79 19.96 -16.59 0.98
CA LEU A 79 21.24 -17.16 0.56
C LEU A 79 22.16 -17.38 1.77
N SER A 80 22.22 -16.44 2.71
CA SER A 80 23.01 -16.59 3.94
C SER A 80 22.51 -17.73 4.86
N MET A 81 21.23 -18.09 4.75
CA MET A 81 20.61 -19.23 5.43
C MET A 81 20.80 -20.56 4.69
N GLY A 82 21.54 -20.56 3.57
CA GLY A 82 21.83 -21.75 2.77
C GLY A 82 20.73 -22.14 1.77
N ILE A 83 19.72 -21.28 1.56
CA ILE A 83 18.74 -21.49 0.49
C ILE A 83 19.43 -21.27 -0.85
N LYS A 84 19.32 -22.24 -1.75
CA LYS A 84 19.93 -22.15 -3.08
C LYS A 84 19.20 -21.15 -3.96
N HIS A 85 19.94 -20.49 -4.84
CA HIS A 85 19.40 -19.43 -5.71
C HIS A 85 18.23 -19.92 -6.58
N GLU A 86 18.27 -21.15 -7.09
CA GLU A 86 17.21 -21.75 -7.91
C GLU A 86 15.90 -21.99 -7.14
N LYS A 87 15.93 -21.98 -5.80
CA LYS A 87 14.73 -22.03 -4.97
C LYS A 87 14.12 -20.66 -4.72
N ILE A 88 14.78 -19.57 -5.09
CA ILE A 88 14.30 -18.21 -4.84
C ILE A 88 13.64 -17.68 -6.12
N TRP A 89 12.36 -17.34 -6.03
CA TRP A 89 11.61 -16.72 -7.13
C TRP A 89 11.30 -15.27 -6.80
N HIS A 90 11.91 -14.35 -7.55
CA HIS A 90 11.56 -12.93 -7.53
C HIS A 90 10.26 -12.73 -8.28
N VAL A 91 9.20 -12.49 -7.53
CA VAL A 91 7.87 -12.27 -8.10
C VAL A 91 7.84 -10.88 -8.74
N ALA A 92 7.42 -10.78 -9.99
CA ALA A 92 7.25 -9.50 -10.67
C ALA A 92 5.87 -8.87 -10.41
N LYS A 93 5.75 -7.55 -10.60
CA LYS A 93 4.49 -6.79 -10.41
C LYS A 93 3.37 -7.31 -11.28
N ASN A 94 3.65 -7.62 -12.54
CA ASN A 94 2.66 -8.13 -13.48
C ASN A 94 2.11 -9.52 -13.08
N GLU A 95 2.89 -10.34 -12.38
CA GLU A 95 2.48 -11.68 -11.94
C GLU A 95 1.46 -11.66 -10.80
N ILE A 96 1.38 -10.56 -10.05
CA ILE A 96 0.49 -10.41 -8.89
C ILE A 96 -0.59 -9.34 -9.09
N ARG A 97 -0.73 -8.83 -10.31
CA ARG A 97 -1.77 -7.86 -10.64
C ARG A 97 -3.14 -8.48 -10.37
N PRO A 98 -4.06 -7.77 -9.70
CA PRO A 98 -5.45 -8.23 -9.57
C PRO A 98 -6.03 -8.49 -10.96
N ASP A 99 -6.81 -9.58 -11.08
CA ASP A 99 -7.62 -9.77 -12.28
C ASP A 99 -8.75 -8.72 -12.34
N LYS A 100 -9.44 -8.65 -13.47
CA LYS A 100 -10.51 -7.68 -13.69
C LYS A 100 -11.60 -7.76 -12.64
N THR A 101 -12.06 -8.97 -12.29
CA THR A 101 -13.12 -9.16 -11.30
C THR A 101 -12.71 -8.64 -9.91
N ALA A 102 -11.48 -8.95 -9.48
CA ALA A 102 -10.94 -8.45 -8.23
C ALA A 102 -10.74 -6.93 -8.25
N LEU A 103 -10.33 -6.38 -9.39
CA LEU A 103 -10.16 -4.95 -9.57
C LEU A 103 -11.50 -4.21 -9.53
N ASP A 104 -12.51 -4.68 -10.27
CA ASP A 104 -13.85 -4.07 -10.32
C ASP A 104 -14.49 -4.06 -8.92
N SER A 105 -14.39 -5.18 -8.19
CA SER A 105 -14.85 -5.29 -6.80
C SER A 105 -14.16 -4.25 -5.90
N ARG A 106 -12.84 -4.13 -6.03
CA ARG A 106 -12.05 -3.18 -5.24
C ARG A 106 -12.31 -1.72 -5.61
N THR A 107 -12.50 -1.42 -6.89
CA THR A 107 -12.89 -0.08 -7.38
C THR A 107 -14.25 0.32 -6.79
N GLN A 108 -15.20 -0.61 -6.71
CA GLN A 108 -16.50 -0.34 -6.09
C GLN A 108 -16.38 -0.05 -4.58
N LEU A 109 -15.63 -0.86 -3.84
CA LEU A 109 -15.35 -0.61 -2.41
C LEU A 109 -14.61 0.71 -2.19
N LEU A 110 -13.65 1.04 -3.07
CA LEU A 110 -12.92 2.31 -3.02
C LEU A 110 -13.89 3.47 -3.24
N LYS A 111 -14.79 3.38 -4.23
CA LYS A 111 -15.80 4.41 -4.52
C LYS A 111 -16.69 4.73 -3.32
N GLU A 112 -17.09 3.71 -2.56
CA GLU A 112 -17.90 3.84 -1.35
C GLU A 112 -17.18 4.60 -0.21
N LEU A 113 -15.87 4.43 -0.07
CA LEU A 113 -15.05 5.23 0.84
C LEU A 113 -14.77 6.62 0.28
N PHE A 114 -14.49 6.69 -1.01
CA PHE A 114 -13.91 7.85 -1.66
C PHE A 114 -14.91 9.00 -1.79
N ILE A 115 -16.10 8.73 -2.31
CA ILE A 115 -17.09 9.77 -2.61
C ILE A 115 -17.52 10.54 -1.35
N PRO A 116 -17.91 9.89 -0.24
CA PRO A 116 -18.32 10.61 0.96
C PRO A 116 -17.16 11.41 1.57
N LEU A 117 -15.95 10.85 1.57
CA LEU A 117 -14.76 11.53 2.07
C LEU A 117 -14.46 12.80 1.26
N ILE A 118 -14.33 12.71 -0.07
CA ILE A 118 -13.98 13.87 -0.90
C ILE A 118 -15.06 14.95 -0.83
N ASN A 119 -16.33 14.57 -0.81
CA ASN A 119 -17.42 15.53 -0.61
C ASN A 119 -17.31 16.25 0.73
N PHE A 120 -16.94 15.54 1.80
CA PHE A 120 -16.70 16.14 3.11
C PHE A 120 -15.52 17.11 3.06
N LEU A 121 -14.36 16.69 2.55
CA LEU A 121 -13.16 17.55 2.46
C LEU A 121 -13.45 18.83 1.65
N ASN A 122 -14.14 18.69 0.50
CA ASN A 122 -14.52 19.81 -0.35
C ASN A 122 -15.52 20.75 0.35
N LYS A 123 -16.61 20.23 0.93
CA LYS A 123 -17.64 21.03 1.61
C LYS A 123 -17.10 21.75 2.85
N SER A 124 -16.15 21.12 3.55
CA SER A 124 -15.50 21.70 4.73
C SER A 124 -14.30 22.59 4.39
N ASN A 125 -14.02 22.83 3.11
CA ASN A 125 -12.88 23.62 2.63
C ASN A 125 -11.53 23.15 3.20
N ILE A 126 -11.38 21.85 3.44
CA ILE A 126 -10.15 21.25 3.95
C ILE A 126 -9.16 21.14 2.79
N PRO A 127 -7.95 21.72 2.87
CA PRO A 127 -6.91 21.49 1.87
C PRO A 127 -6.44 20.04 1.92
N TYR A 128 -6.49 19.37 0.78
CA TYR A 128 -5.97 18.02 0.61
C TYR A 128 -5.39 17.84 -0.80
N TRP A 129 -4.59 16.80 -0.99
CA TRP A 129 -3.99 16.46 -2.28
C TRP A 129 -3.84 14.95 -2.41
N ALA A 130 -4.22 14.38 -3.56
CA ALA A 130 -3.82 13.02 -3.91
C ALA A 130 -2.29 12.95 -4.07
N MET A 131 -1.66 11.94 -3.46
CA MET A 131 -0.21 11.82 -3.39
C MET A 131 0.28 10.43 -3.81
N TYR A 132 1.60 10.29 -3.90
CA TYR A 132 2.30 9.02 -4.12
C TYR A 132 1.66 8.12 -5.19
N SER A 133 1.26 6.90 -4.82
CA SER A 133 0.79 5.86 -5.73
C SER A 133 -0.52 6.25 -6.41
N CYS A 134 -1.38 6.97 -5.69
CA CYS A 134 -2.61 7.52 -6.22
C CYS A 134 -2.33 8.63 -7.25
N LEU A 135 -1.48 9.59 -6.92
CA LEU A 135 -1.14 10.66 -7.86
C LEU A 135 -0.52 10.07 -9.13
N LEU A 136 0.39 9.11 -8.98
CA LEU A 136 0.99 8.37 -10.08
C LEU A 136 -0.08 7.73 -10.97
N ALA A 137 -1.04 7.03 -10.38
CA ALA A 137 -2.14 6.39 -11.10
C ALA A 137 -2.96 7.40 -11.90
N ILE A 138 -3.40 8.48 -11.25
CA ILE A 138 -4.22 9.53 -11.86
C ILE A 138 -3.48 10.19 -13.04
N ILE A 139 -2.20 10.48 -12.89
CA ILE A 139 -1.43 11.17 -13.94
C ILE A 139 -1.11 10.23 -15.11
N ARG A 140 -0.85 8.95 -14.87
CA ARG A 140 -0.65 7.95 -15.94
C ARG A 140 -1.96 7.52 -16.63
N GLY A 141 -3.11 7.76 -16.01
CA GLY A 141 -4.39 7.22 -16.46
C GLY A 141 -4.60 5.75 -16.08
N ASP A 142 -3.88 5.27 -15.08
CA ASP A 142 -4.07 3.93 -14.50
C ASP A 142 -5.29 3.93 -13.55
N GLU A 143 -5.85 2.75 -13.29
CA GLU A 143 -6.90 2.56 -12.28
C GLU A 143 -6.28 2.62 -10.86
N PRO A 144 -6.61 3.61 -10.01
CA PRO A 144 -6.03 3.74 -8.67
C PRO A 144 -6.30 2.52 -7.76
N ALA A 145 -7.43 1.82 -7.95
CA ALA A 145 -7.71 0.58 -7.22
C ALA A 145 -6.76 -0.59 -7.57
N SER A 146 -5.83 -0.42 -8.52
CA SER A 146 -4.78 -1.39 -8.80
C SER A 146 -3.56 -1.27 -7.87
N PHE A 147 -3.42 -0.17 -7.13
CA PHE A 147 -2.33 0.10 -6.18
C PHE A 147 -2.68 -0.36 -4.77
N ALA A 148 -1.77 -0.37 -3.80
CA ALA A 148 -2.03 -0.93 -2.45
C ALA A 148 -3.09 -0.16 -1.65
N ASP A 149 -3.14 1.15 -1.85
CA ASP A 149 -3.98 2.10 -1.14
C ASP A 149 -4.14 3.40 -1.95
N PHE A 150 -5.00 4.29 -1.48
CA PHE A 150 -5.22 5.61 -2.05
C PHE A 150 -4.70 6.69 -1.10
N ASP A 151 -3.55 7.25 -1.43
CA ASP A 151 -2.83 8.21 -0.59
C ASP A 151 -3.38 9.64 -0.71
N ILE A 152 -3.74 10.26 0.42
CA ILE A 152 -4.19 11.65 0.50
C ILE A 152 -3.41 12.39 1.58
N PHE A 153 -2.77 13.49 1.20
CA PHE A 153 -2.25 14.47 2.15
C PHE A 153 -3.34 15.46 2.52
N TYR A 154 -3.35 15.90 3.78
CA TYR A 154 -4.22 16.99 4.25
C TYR A 154 -3.51 17.86 5.29
N ASP A 155 -3.93 19.11 5.41
CA ASP A 155 -3.38 20.04 6.41
C ASP A 155 -3.68 19.56 7.83
N SER A 156 -2.62 19.28 8.60
CA SER A 156 -2.67 18.63 9.92
C SER A 156 -3.58 19.34 10.93
N LYS A 157 -3.81 20.65 10.78
CA LYS A 157 -4.71 21.42 11.66
C LYS A 157 -6.15 20.91 11.63
N PHE A 158 -6.55 20.21 10.57
CA PHE A 158 -7.88 19.61 10.44
C PHE A 158 -7.98 18.17 10.97
N THR A 159 -6.91 17.61 11.53
CA THR A 159 -6.88 16.20 11.99
C THR A 159 -8.05 15.87 12.91
N LYS A 160 -8.35 16.73 13.91
CA LYS A 160 -9.49 16.50 14.81
C LYS A 160 -10.82 16.42 14.04
N LEU A 161 -11.06 17.35 13.12
CA LEU A 161 -12.30 17.40 12.35
C LEU A 161 -12.45 16.17 11.43
N ILE A 162 -11.35 15.73 10.81
CA ILE A 162 -11.33 14.51 9.97
C ILE A 162 -11.55 13.26 10.83
N ASN A 163 -10.92 13.17 12.01
CA ASN A 163 -11.15 12.08 12.96
C ASN A 163 -12.62 12.01 13.39
N ASP A 164 -13.22 13.14 13.76
CA ASP A 164 -14.62 13.22 14.18
C ASP A 164 -15.54 12.73 13.04
N PHE A 165 -15.29 13.19 11.81
CA PHE A 165 -15.99 12.69 10.62
C PHE A 165 -15.81 11.18 10.44
N PHE A 166 -14.59 10.66 10.59
CA PHE A 166 -14.29 9.25 10.40
C PHE A 166 -14.99 8.36 11.42
N VAL A 167 -14.93 8.74 12.70
CA VAL A 167 -15.60 8.02 13.78
C VAL A 167 -17.10 7.93 13.52
N ILE A 168 -17.73 9.04 13.11
CA ILE A 168 -19.18 9.10 12.90
C ILE A 168 -19.60 8.33 11.64
N HIS A 169 -18.87 8.49 10.54
CA HIS A 169 -19.33 8.01 9.23
C HIS A 169 -18.87 6.59 8.90
N TYR A 170 -17.78 6.12 9.48
CA TYR A 170 -17.19 4.83 9.14
C TYR A 170 -17.12 3.92 10.35
N ILE A 171 -16.41 4.29 11.42
CA ILE A 171 -16.21 3.39 12.57
C ILE A 171 -17.54 3.02 13.23
N LYS A 172 -18.40 3.99 13.54
CA LYS A 172 -19.69 3.70 14.19
C LYS A 172 -20.66 2.92 13.30
N LYS A 173 -20.53 3.05 11.98
CA LYS A 173 -21.42 2.37 11.01
C LYS A 173 -20.93 0.99 10.61
N ASP A 174 -19.61 0.79 10.60
CA ASP A 174 -18.95 -0.41 10.10
C ASP A 174 -17.60 -0.63 10.82
N PRO A 175 -17.64 -0.97 12.13
CA PRO A 175 -16.45 -1.07 12.97
C PRO A 175 -15.51 -2.22 12.56
N GLU A 176 -16.03 -3.26 11.91
CA GLU A 176 -15.23 -4.39 11.46
C GLU A 176 -14.36 -4.07 10.24
N ASN A 177 -14.75 -3.05 9.47
CA ASN A 177 -14.03 -2.66 8.27
C ASN A 177 -13.27 -1.33 8.42
N SER A 178 -13.45 -0.56 9.49
CA SER A 178 -12.85 0.78 9.65
C SER A 178 -11.83 0.83 10.78
N VAL A 179 -10.56 1.23 10.51
CA VAL A 179 -9.48 1.20 11.51
C VAL A 179 -8.65 2.49 11.52
N ILE A 180 -8.44 3.12 12.69
CA ILE A 180 -7.46 4.21 12.84
C ILE A 180 -6.13 3.62 13.28
N TYR A 181 -5.03 3.95 12.59
CA TYR A 181 -3.69 3.59 13.04
C TYR A 181 -2.97 4.81 13.61
N LYS A 182 -2.71 4.79 14.91
CA LYS A 182 -1.88 5.81 15.55
C LYS A 182 -0.44 5.31 15.56
N TYR A 183 0.45 6.07 14.94
CA TYR A 183 1.89 5.84 15.01
C TYR A 183 2.47 6.74 16.10
N ASP A 184 3.02 6.13 17.15
CA ASP A 184 3.82 6.83 18.14
C ASP A 184 5.30 6.57 17.84
N ASN A 185 6.02 7.62 17.44
CA ASN A 185 7.48 7.56 17.34
C ASN A 185 8.05 8.59 18.31
N ASN A 186 8.54 8.11 19.46
CA ASN A 186 9.43 8.75 20.43
C ASN A 186 9.49 10.30 20.34
N ASN A 187 8.37 10.98 20.64
CA ASN A 187 8.15 12.44 20.75
C ASN A 187 7.19 13.08 19.72
N SER A 188 6.64 12.33 18.77
CA SER A 188 5.54 12.82 17.92
C SER A 188 4.43 11.80 17.80
N ASN A 189 3.28 12.12 18.40
CA ASN A 189 2.02 11.42 18.15
C ASN A 189 1.60 11.73 16.71
N ILE A 190 1.80 10.78 15.79
CA ILE A 190 1.43 10.90 14.38
C ILE A 190 0.20 10.04 14.15
N GLU A 191 -0.89 10.65 13.73
CA GLU A 191 -2.13 9.93 13.44
C GLU A 191 -2.28 9.78 11.93
N ILE A 192 -2.15 8.53 11.43
CA ILE A 192 -2.49 8.19 10.05
C ILE A 192 -3.85 7.51 10.08
N ILE A 193 -4.79 8.04 9.32
CA ILE A 193 -6.14 7.48 9.30
C ILE A 193 -6.26 6.61 8.05
N ASN A 194 -6.33 5.29 8.25
CA ASN A 194 -6.54 4.35 7.15
C ASN A 194 -8.03 3.96 7.07
N LEU A 195 -8.74 4.49 6.09
CA LEU A 195 -10.09 4.04 5.80
C LEU A 195 -10.00 2.70 5.09
N ILE A 196 -10.52 1.64 5.67
CA ILE A 196 -10.52 0.32 5.07
C ILE A 196 -11.97 -0.04 4.74
N LYS A 197 -12.19 -0.74 3.63
CA LYS A 197 -13.50 -1.30 3.29
C LYS A 197 -13.32 -2.66 2.66
N GLY A 198 -13.99 -3.64 3.27
CA GLY A 198 -13.91 -5.05 2.88
C GLY A 198 -13.09 -5.87 3.88
N ASN A 199 -13.34 -7.18 3.85
CA ASN A 199 -12.77 -8.11 4.82
C ASN A 199 -11.26 -8.34 4.59
N GLN A 200 -10.41 -7.92 5.54
CA GLN A 200 -8.95 -8.13 5.49
C GLN A 200 -8.51 -9.61 5.56
N LYS A 201 -9.42 -10.51 5.97
CA LYS A 201 -9.23 -11.96 5.97
C LYS A 201 -9.68 -12.60 4.64
N ASN A 202 -10.24 -11.82 3.71
CA ASN A 202 -10.66 -12.33 2.41
C ASN A 202 -9.46 -12.88 1.62
N LYS A 203 -9.52 -14.18 1.34
CA LYS A 203 -8.49 -14.93 0.59
C LYS A 203 -8.49 -14.64 -0.90
N ILE A 204 -9.55 -14.01 -1.43
CA ILE A 204 -9.80 -13.84 -2.87
C ILE A 204 -9.56 -12.40 -3.31
N HIS A 205 -9.87 -11.42 -2.46
CA HIS A 205 -9.77 -9.99 -2.78
C HIS A 205 -9.02 -9.22 -1.69
N GLU A 206 -8.27 -8.19 -2.09
CA GLU A 206 -7.78 -7.17 -1.14
C GLU A 206 -8.90 -6.17 -0.85
N PRO A 207 -8.99 -5.63 0.38
CA PRO A 207 -9.88 -4.52 0.67
C PRO A 207 -9.47 -3.25 -0.11
N ALA A 208 -10.39 -2.29 -0.19
CA ALA A 208 -10.05 -0.93 -0.56
C ALA A 208 -9.50 -0.19 0.67
N ILE A 209 -8.47 0.63 0.46
CA ILE A 209 -7.80 1.38 1.51
C ILE A 209 -7.61 2.82 1.03
N ILE A 210 -7.97 3.81 1.85
CA ILE A 210 -7.60 5.22 1.69
C ILE A 210 -6.72 5.61 2.88
N SER A 211 -5.51 6.07 2.60
CA SER A 211 -4.52 6.47 3.60
C SER A 211 -4.50 7.99 3.71
N LEU A 212 -5.03 8.54 4.80
CA LEU A 212 -5.04 9.97 5.08
C LEU A 212 -3.83 10.33 5.94
N MET A 213 -2.95 11.17 5.40
CA MET A 213 -1.70 11.54 6.03
C MET A 213 -1.71 13.05 6.36
N PRO A 214 -1.67 13.42 7.65
CA PRO A 214 -1.51 14.81 8.03
C PRO A 214 -0.13 15.31 7.61
N VAL A 215 -0.10 16.52 7.05
CA VAL A 215 1.14 17.23 6.74
C VAL A 215 1.15 18.61 7.39
N ASP A 216 2.33 18.98 7.87
CA ASP A 216 2.61 20.33 8.34
C ASP A 216 3.28 21.14 7.24
N GLN A 217 3.17 22.46 7.34
CA GLN A 217 3.80 23.40 6.42
C GLN A 217 4.85 24.22 7.15
N SER A 218 6.04 24.28 6.56
CA SER A 218 7.04 25.33 6.84
C SER A 218 7.01 26.37 5.72
N GLU A 219 7.79 27.45 5.84
CA GLU A 219 7.88 28.48 4.78
C GLU A 219 8.19 27.93 3.38
N LYS A 220 8.96 26.83 3.29
CA LYS A 220 9.48 26.31 2.01
C LYS A 220 9.05 24.88 1.69
N HIS A 221 8.55 24.13 2.66
CA HIS A 221 8.30 22.70 2.49
C HIS A 221 7.03 22.24 3.20
N LEU A 222 6.34 21.29 2.59
CA LEU A 222 5.51 20.33 3.30
C LEU A 222 6.37 19.21 3.85
N TYR A 223 6.09 18.80 5.07
CA TYR A 223 6.66 17.58 5.63
C TYR A 223 5.54 16.77 6.28
N SER A 224 5.54 15.48 5.97
CA SER A 224 4.75 14.53 6.74
C SER A 224 5.54 14.20 7.99
N LYS A 225 4.88 14.22 9.16
CA LYS A 225 5.53 13.76 10.39
C LYS A 225 5.97 12.30 10.29
N TYR A 226 5.32 11.51 9.42
CA TYR A 226 5.67 10.10 9.15
C TYR A 226 7.04 9.94 8.47
N ASN A 227 7.50 10.96 7.73
CA ASN A 227 8.76 10.91 7.02
C ASN A 227 9.43 12.30 7.06
N LEU A 228 9.99 12.64 8.22
CA LEU A 228 10.64 13.93 8.48
C LEU A 228 11.82 14.22 7.53
N ASP A 229 12.43 13.16 6.99
CA ASP A 229 13.56 13.27 6.06
C ASP A 229 13.12 13.72 4.66
N LYS A 230 11.84 13.54 4.31
CA LYS A 230 11.29 13.97 3.02
C LYS A 230 10.59 15.31 3.12
N LYS A 231 11.34 16.36 2.80
CA LYS A 231 10.82 17.72 2.62
C LYS A 231 10.37 17.91 1.18
N ILE A 232 9.06 17.99 0.95
CA ILE A 232 8.51 18.25 -0.37
C ILE A 232 8.36 19.77 -0.52
N PRO A 233 8.90 20.40 -1.59
CA PRO A 233 8.76 21.83 -1.80
C PRO A 233 7.30 22.32 -1.76
N LEU A 234 7.03 23.37 -0.99
CA LEU A 234 5.67 23.89 -0.76
C LEU A 234 5.03 24.42 -2.06
N PHE A 235 5.82 24.88 -3.03
CA PHE A 235 5.30 25.44 -4.28
C PHE A 235 4.46 24.45 -5.10
N PHE A 236 4.63 23.13 -4.90
CA PHE A 236 3.75 22.13 -5.50
C PHE A 236 2.31 22.19 -4.94
N PHE A 237 2.09 22.87 -3.81
CA PHE A 237 0.81 22.86 -3.09
C PHE A 237 0.18 24.24 -2.93
N THR A 238 0.87 25.31 -3.35
CA THR A 238 0.38 26.69 -3.25
C THR A 238 -0.77 26.98 -4.22
N THR A 239 -0.85 26.24 -5.32
CA THR A 239 -1.91 26.39 -6.33
C THR A 239 -2.75 25.12 -6.38
N LYS A 240 -4.07 25.28 -6.40
CA LYS A 240 -5.00 24.15 -6.53
C LYS A 240 -5.09 23.73 -7.99
N ASN A 241 -4.67 22.50 -8.27
CA ASN A 241 -4.97 21.82 -9.52
C ASN A 241 -5.98 20.71 -9.26
N TYR A 242 -6.80 20.39 -10.27
CA TYR A 242 -7.83 19.38 -10.14
C TYR A 242 -7.77 18.36 -11.27
N LYS A 243 -8.12 17.11 -10.94
CA LYS A 243 -8.39 16.03 -11.90
C LYS A 243 -9.70 15.36 -11.57
N LYS A 244 -10.41 14.91 -12.62
CA LYS A 244 -11.65 14.15 -12.43
C LYS A 244 -11.37 12.70 -12.09
N TYR A 245 -12.05 12.20 -11.08
CA TYR A 245 -12.06 10.78 -10.73
C TYR A 245 -13.38 10.44 -10.01
N PHE A 246 -14.01 9.33 -10.40
CA PHE A 246 -15.40 9.01 -10.01
C PHE A 246 -16.39 10.18 -10.19
N GLY A 247 -16.16 11.04 -11.18
CA GLY A 247 -16.98 12.23 -11.45
C GLY A 247 -16.75 13.41 -10.50
N LEU A 248 -15.85 13.30 -9.52
CA LEU A 248 -15.49 14.35 -8.59
C LEU A 248 -14.18 15.03 -9.01
N ASP A 249 -14.07 16.33 -8.74
CA ASP A 249 -12.81 17.05 -8.85
C ASP A 249 -11.95 16.76 -7.60
N ILE A 250 -10.84 16.06 -7.81
CA ILE A 250 -9.84 15.78 -6.78
C ILE A 250 -8.73 16.81 -6.89
N SER A 251 -8.37 17.41 -5.76
CA SER A 251 -7.17 18.22 -5.65
C SER A 251 -5.90 17.39 -5.85
N ILE A 252 -5.04 17.84 -6.76
CA ILE A 252 -3.70 17.29 -7.01
C ILE A 252 -2.65 18.40 -6.87
N PRO A 253 -1.39 18.08 -6.59
CA PRO A 253 -0.33 19.08 -6.54
C PRO A 253 -0.17 19.82 -7.89
N HIS A 254 0.13 21.11 -7.84
CA HIS A 254 0.61 21.86 -8.98
C HIS A 254 1.89 21.20 -9.54
N GLN A 255 2.07 21.25 -10.87
CA GLN A 255 3.20 20.59 -11.54
C GLN A 255 3.38 19.11 -11.13
N SER A 256 2.27 18.36 -11.04
CA SER A 256 2.27 16.95 -10.60
C SER A 256 3.30 16.07 -11.31
N GLU A 257 3.57 16.28 -12.60
CA GLU A 257 4.59 15.52 -13.34
C GLU A 257 6.01 15.75 -12.80
N ILE A 258 6.35 17.00 -12.46
CA ILE A 258 7.65 17.36 -11.86
C ILE A 258 7.75 16.78 -10.45
N LEU A 259 6.66 16.83 -9.70
CA LEU A 259 6.61 16.19 -8.37
C LEU A 259 6.79 14.66 -8.48
N LEU A 260 6.18 14.00 -9.46
CA LEU A 260 6.35 12.56 -9.65
C LEU A 260 7.78 12.22 -10.08
N GLU A 261 8.43 13.05 -10.92
CA GLU A 261 9.86 12.91 -11.22
C GLU A 261 10.73 13.08 -9.97
N PHE A 262 10.40 14.05 -9.11
CA PHE A 262 11.09 14.23 -7.83
C PHE A 262 10.94 13.02 -6.90
N LEU A 263 9.74 12.41 -6.85
CA LEU A 263 9.45 11.29 -5.95
C LEU A 263 9.97 9.94 -6.46
N TYR A 264 9.90 9.70 -7.77
CA TYR A 264 10.11 8.39 -8.39
C TYR A 264 11.25 8.36 -9.42
N GLY A 265 11.89 9.50 -9.70
CA GLY A 265 12.92 9.61 -10.73
C GLY A 265 12.38 9.85 -12.14
N LYS A 266 13.28 10.08 -13.10
CA LYS A 266 12.94 10.46 -14.49
C LYS A 266 12.07 9.45 -15.22
N ASP A 267 12.24 8.17 -14.92
CA ASP A 267 11.54 7.09 -15.60
C ASP A 267 10.17 6.77 -14.99
N TRP A 268 9.66 7.64 -14.10
CA TRP A 268 8.38 7.46 -13.42
C TRP A 268 7.19 7.31 -14.37
N LYS A 269 7.29 7.65 -15.67
CA LYS A 269 6.19 7.41 -16.63
C LYS A 269 6.08 5.94 -17.03
N THR A 270 7.19 5.20 -16.97
CA THR A 270 7.23 3.79 -17.38
C THR A 270 7.13 2.88 -16.16
N PRO A 271 6.13 1.98 -16.08
CA PRO A 271 6.04 1.03 -14.99
C PRO A 271 7.19 0.02 -15.03
N HIS A 272 8.06 0.01 -14.01
CA HIS A 272 9.05 -1.04 -13.84
C HIS A 272 8.38 -2.34 -13.39
N ASN A 273 8.76 -3.48 -13.99
CA ASN A 273 8.16 -4.77 -13.64
C ASN A 273 8.60 -5.31 -12.28
N TYR A 274 9.77 -4.88 -11.79
CA TYR A 274 10.26 -5.16 -10.45
C TYR A 274 10.24 -3.89 -9.60
N TRP A 275 10.35 -4.06 -8.30
CA TRP A 275 10.59 -2.93 -7.41
C TRP A 275 12.09 -2.77 -7.26
N ASP A 276 12.68 -1.86 -8.04
CA ASP A 276 14.05 -1.44 -7.81
C ASP A 276 14.07 -0.43 -6.64
N GLY A 277 14.75 -0.80 -5.55
CA GLY A 277 14.87 0.06 -4.36
C GLY A 277 15.54 1.41 -4.61
N LYS A 278 16.15 1.62 -5.79
CA LYS A 278 16.84 2.87 -6.16
C LYS A 278 15.90 4.01 -6.57
N HIS A 279 14.72 3.69 -7.09
CA HIS A 279 13.80 4.69 -7.65
C HIS A 279 12.39 4.66 -7.03
N ASN A 280 12.04 3.58 -6.31
CA ASN A 280 10.77 3.47 -5.62
C ASN A 280 10.87 3.86 -4.14
N MET A 281 11.32 5.07 -3.85
CA MET A 281 11.29 5.61 -2.50
C MET A 281 9.89 6.13 -2.16
N THR A 282 8.98 5.22 -1.88
CA THR A 282 7.84 5.47 -0.99
C THR A 282 7.92 4.44 0.12
N PHE A 283 8.01 4.91 1.36
CA PHE A 283 7.98 4.10 2.56
C PHE A 283 6.52 3.91 2.95
#